data_AF-A0A9N9A2B0-F1
#
_entry.id   AF-A0A9N9A2B0-F1
#
_cell.length_a   1.000
_cell.length_b   1.000
_cell.length_c   1.000
_cell.angle_alpha   90.00
_cell.angle_beta   90.00
_cell.angle_gamma   90.00
#
_symmetry.space_group_name_H-M   'P 1'
#
loop_
_entity.id
_entity.type
_entity.pdbx_description
1 polymer ?
#
loop_
_entity_poly.entity_id
_entity_poly.type
_entity_poly.pdbx_seq_one_letter_code
_entity_poly.pdbx_strand_id
1 'polypeptide(L)'
;MLIIETTRICLATYSIYISYVGSRFIHRSRNNTKRRLQNILNLKITIPPTRPDSRLESGVEYEYQFTVPAQETTFYAAWKEFVPYSHGRPSSQAGKLDASGIKAFSLMCASLFGKQDYFSVEFVVKNNKHDFE
;
A
#
# COMPACT_ATOMS: atom_id res chain seq x y z
N MET A 1 7.76 6.06 -6.47
CA MET A 1 6.39 5.81 -5.95
C MET A 1 5.45 5.88 -7.14
N LEU A 2 4.73 4.79 -7.43
CA LEU A 2 3.69 4.79 -8.46
C LEU A 2 2.39 5.24 -7.79
N ILE A 3 1.73 6.27 -8.32
CA ILE A 3 0.44 6.76 -7.83
C ILE A 3 -0.59 6.54 -8.93
N ILE A 4 -1.75 5.98 -8.56
CA ILE A 4 -2.88 5.76 -9.46
C ILE A 4 -4.09 6.51 -8.88
N GLU A 5 -4.63 7.44 -9.67
CA GLU A 5 -5.85 8.17 -9.33
C GLU A 5 -7.10 7.36 -9.72
N THR A 6 -8.11 7.35 -8.85
CA THR A 6 -9.27 6.46 -8.97
C THR A 6 -10.52 7.17 -9.49
N THR A 7 -10.38 8.18 -10.36
CA THR A 7 -11.47 9.08 -10.82
C THR A 7 -12.68 8.36 -11.44
N ARG A 8 -12.57 7.06 -11.76
CA ARG A 8 -13.67 6.21 -12.26
C ARG A 8 -13.84 4.87 -11.50
N ILE A 9 -13.13 4.66 -10.39
CA ILE A 9 -13.11 3.39 -9.65
C ILE A 9 -13.47 3.67 -8.19
N CYS A 10 -14.64 3.19 -7.76
CA CYS A 10 -15.03 3.20 -6.35
C CYS A 10 -14.39 2.00 -5.65
N LEU A 11 -13.28 2.20 -4.94
CA LEU A 11 -12.56 1.11 -4.29
C LEU A 11 -13.29 0.48 -3.09
N ALA A 12 -14.35 1.13 -2.58
CA ALA A 12 -15.12 0.63 -1.44
C ALA A 12 -15.77 -0.74 -1.67
N THR A 13 -16.07 -1.08 -2.93
CA THR A 13 -16.65 -2.37 -3.30
C THR A 13 -15.60 -3.45 -3.54
N TYR A 14 -14.32 -3.17 -3.33
CA TYR A 14 -13.23 -4.09 -3.63
C TYR A 14 -12.63 -4.69 -2.35
N SER A 15 -12.02 -5.84 -2.51
CA SER A 15 -11.02 -6.40 -1.60
C SER A 15 -9.64 -6.18 -2.22
N ILE A 16 -8.65 -5.90 -1.38
CA ILE A 16 -7.27 -5.74 -1.83
C ILE A 16 -6.49 -6.98 -1.44
N TYR A 17 -5.92 -7.64 -2.45
CA TYR A 17 -5.00 -8.74 -2.28
C TYR A 17 -3.63 -8.35 -2.80
N ILE A 18 -2.60 -8.66 -2.02
CA ILE A 18 -1.20 -8.42 -2.39
C ILE A 18 -0.52 -9.76 -2.47
N SER A 19 -0.06 -10.14 -3.66
CA SER A 19 0.54 -11.45 -3.89
C SER A 19 2.02 -11.29 -4.21
N TYR A 20 2.85 -12.00 -3.46
CA TYR A 20 4.26 -12.17 -3.79
C TYR A 20 4.44 -13.45 -4.61
N VAL A 21 4.99 -13.31 -5.82
CA VAL A 21 5.13 -14.42 -6.80
C VAL A 21 6.60 -14.92 -6.88
N GLY A 22 7.36 -14.71 -5.80
CA GLY A 22 8.77 -15.05 -5.75
C GLY A 22 9.66 -14.15 -6.63
N SER A 23 10.97 -14.24 -6.42
CA SER A 23 11.95 -13.61 -7.31
C SER A 23 12.31 -14.58 -8.44
N ARG A 24 11.85 -14.33 -9.67
CA ARG A 24 12.32 -15.06 -10.88
C ARG A 24 13.80 -14.81 -11.21
N PHE A 25 14.49 -13.93 -10.47
CA PHE A 25 15.93 -13.75 -10.51
C PHE A 25 16.53 -13.94 -9.11
N ILE A 26 17.21 -15.08 -8.90
CA ILE A 26 18.02 -15.33 -7.72
C ILE A 26 19.32 -14.52 -7.84
N HIS A 27 19.34 -13.29 -7.34
CA HIS A 27 20.61 -12.64 -6.97
C HIS A 27 20.86 -12.82 -5.48
N ARG A 28 21.84 -13.67 -5.12
CA ARG A 28 22.32 -13.84 -3.74
C ARG A 28 23.10 -12.59 -3.33
N SER A 29 22.51 -11.75 -2.47
CA SER A 29 23.27 -10.72 -1.77
C SER A 29 24.11 -11.36 -0.67
N ARG A 30 25.40 -11.00 -0.60
CA ARG A 30 26.40 -11.61 0.29
C ARG A 30 26.45 -11.01 1.70
N ASN A 31 25.63 -10.02 2.04
CA ASN A 31 25.71 -9.37 3.35
C ASN A 31 24.37 -9.44 4.11
N ASN A 32 24.41 -10.29 5.13
CA ASN A 32 23.34 -10.62 6.05
C ASN A 32 23.33 -9.61 7.23
N THR A 33 22.55 -8.55 7.11
CA THR A 33 21.95 -7.90 8.28
C THR A 33 20.46 -7.76 8.01
N LYS A 34 19.65 -8.34 8.88
CA LYS A 34 18.20 -8.53 8.79
C LYS A 34 17.40 -7.21 8.74
N ARG A 35 17.55 -6.40 7.70
CA ARG A 35 16.62 -5.30 7.41
C ARG A 35 15.48 -5.87 6.58
N ARG A 36 14.37 -6.22 7.26
CA ARG A 36 13.13 -6.59 6.58
C ARG A 36 12.71 -5.42 5.70
N LEU A 37 12.54 -5.68 4.41
CA LEU A 37 12.01 -4.72 3.48
C LEU A 37 10.56 -4.46 3.87
N GLN A 38 10.23 -3.20 4.12
CA GLN A 38 8.87 -2.81 4.42
C GLN A 38 8.26 -2.25 3.13
N ASN A 39 7.24 -2.92 2.64
CA ASN A 39 6.44 -2.43 1.53
C ASN A 39 5.18 -1.78 2.11
N ILE A 40 4.75 -0.71 1.47
CA ILE A 40 3.65 0.12 1.94
C ILE A 40 2.68 0.31 0.78
N LEU A 41 1.44 -0.09 1.01
CA LEU A 41 0.30 0.34 0.20
C LEU A 41 -0.33 1.54 0.89
N ASN A 42 -0.33 2.68 0.21
CA ASN A 42 -0.90 3.92 0.70
C ASN A 42 -2.24 4.17 0.03
N LEU A 43 -3.22 4.65 0.80
CA LEU A 43 -4.50 5.13 0.32
C LEU A 43 -4.68 6.60 0.68
N LYS A 44 -5.25 7.38 -0.23
CA LYS A 44 -5.56 8.79 -0.02
C LYS A 44 -7.04 9.02 -0.21
N ILE A 45 -7.67 9.63 0.79
CA ILE A 45 -9.06 10.08 0.72
C ILE A 45 -9.17 11.56 0.27
N THR A 46 -8.06 12.29 0.34
CA THR A 46 -7.92 13.67 -0.12
C THR A 46 -6.71 13.79 -1.03
N ILE A 47 -6.88 14.48 -2.16
CA ILE A 47 -5.75 14.90 -2.98
C ILE A 47 -5.31 16.27 -2.47
N PRO A 48 -4.12 16.39 -1.86
CA PRO A 48 -3.62 17.67 -1.37
C PRO A 48 -3.42 18.66 -2.52
N PRO A 49 -3.54 19.97 -2.28
CA PRO A 49 -3.33 20.98 -3.31
C PRO A 49 -1.88 20.94 -3.82
N THR A 50 -1.70 21.43 -5.05
CA THR A 50 -0.38 21.69 -5.62
C THR A 50 0.16 23.00 -5.06
N ARG A 51 1.42 22.97 -4.63
CA ARG A 51 2.23 24.12 -4.25
C ARG A 51 2.55 25.00 -5.48
N PRO A 52 3.01 26.25 -5.26
CA PRO A 52 3.48 27.12 -6.35
C PRO A 52 4.65 26.54 -7.17
N ASP A 53 5.40 25.59 -6.63
CA ASP A 53 6.49 24.87 -7.33
C ASP A 53 6.00 23.62 -8.10
N SER A 54 4.69 23.49 -8.30
CA SER A 54 4.01 22.35 -8.95
C SER A 54 4.11 21.01 -8.23
N ARG A 55 4.62 20.98 -6.98
CA ARG A 55 4.65 19.76 -6.16
C ARG A 55 3.36 19.64 -5.36
N LEU A 56 2.87 18.42 -5.15
CA LEU A 56 1.77 18.17 -4.21
C LEU A 56 2.23 18.45 -2.77
N GLU A 57 1.36 19.05 -1.96
CA GLU A 57 1.58 19.10 -0.51
C GLU A 57 1.52 17.70 0.12
N SER A 58 2.11 17.57 1.30
CA SER A 58 1.99 16.35 2.09
C SER A 58 0.58 16.31 2.71
N GLY A 59 -0.14 15.22 2.45
CA GLY A 59 -1.45 14.96 3.06
C GLY A 59 -1.38 13.87 4.12
N VAL A 60 -2.54 13.54 4.66
CA VAL A 60 -2.73 12.27 5.39
C VAL A 60 -2.80 11.14 4.37
N GLU A 61 -2.02 10.11 4.60
CA GLU A 61 -2.02 8.86 3.84
C GLU A 61 -2.38 7.73 4.80
N TYR A 62 -3.15 6.75 4.34
CA TYR A 62 -3.50 5.58 5.13
C TYR A 62 -2.63 4.42 4.66
N GLU A 63 -1.79 3.90 5.55
CA GLU A 63 -0.74 2.95 5.23
C GLU A 63 -1.12 1.54 5.68
N TYR A 64 -1.04 0.58 4.76
CA TYR A 64 -0.93 -0.84 5.06
C TYR A 64 0.50 -1.29 4.80
N GLN A 65 1.19 -1.67 5.86
CA GLN A 65 2.60 -2.05 5.82
C GLN A 65 2.72 -3.57 5.85
N PHE A 66 3.49 -4.14 4.92
CA PHE A 66 3.69 -5.58 4.83
C PHE A 66 5.15 -5.92 4.50
N THR A 67 5.59 -7.10 4.94
CA THR A 67 6.90 -7.65 4.60
C THR A 67 6.70 -8.89 3.74
N VAL A 68 7.35 -8.88 2.59
CA VAL A 68 7.34 -10.01 1.68
C VAL A 68 8.20 -11.15 2.26
N PRO A 69 7.65 -12.38 2.40
CA PRO A 69 8.39 -13.54 2.88
C PRO A 69 9.20 -14.20 1.75
N ALA A 70 10.01 -15.20 2.08
CA ALA A 70 10.83 -15.92 1.08
C ALA A 70 10.00 -16.83 0.16
N GLN A 71 8.77 -17.17 0.55
CA GLN A 71 7.85 -18.04 -0.18
C GLN A 71 6.73 -17.20 -0.78
N GLU A 72 6.08 -17.72 -1.83
CA GLU A 72 4.88 -17.07 -2.36
C GLU A 72 3.82 -16.95 -1.27
N THR A 73 3.23 -15.77 -1.14
CA THR A 73 2.25 -15.47 -0.10
C THR A 73 1.31 -14.39 -0.59
N THR A 74 0.02 -14.57 -0.28
CA THR A 74 -1.02 -13.58 -0.55
C THR A 74 -1.47 -12.96 0.76
N PHE A 75 -1.47 -11.63 0.81
CA PHE A 75 -1.94 -10.84 1.94
C PHE A 75 -3.32 -10.26 1.62
N TYR A 76 -4.27 -10.43 2.53
CA TYR A 76 -5.52 -9.69 2.51
C TYR A 76 -5.33 -8.39 3.31
N ALA A 77 -5.33 -7.25 2.62
CA ALA A 77 -5.20 -5.95 3.28
C ALA A 77 -6.58 -5.45 3.71
N ALA A 78 -6.98 -5.79 4.93
CA ALA A 78 -8.29 -5.39 5.43
C ALA A 78 -8.34 -3.88 5.69
N TRP A 79 -9.46 -3.22 5.34
CA TRP A 79 -9.60 -1.76 5.49
C TRP A 79 -9.29 -1.25 6.91
N LYS A 80 -9.62 -2.05 7.93
CA LYS A 80 -9.37 -1.73 9.35
C LYS A 80 -7.89 -1.72 9.75
N GLU A 81 -7.02 -2.29 8.92
CA GLU A 81 -5.57 -2.42 9.18
C GLU A 81 -4.76 -1.26 8.59
N PHE A 82 -5.42 -0.38 7.83
CA PHE A 82 -4.79 0.84 7.35
C PHE A 82 -4.71 1.88 8.46
N VAL A 83 -3.49 2.33 8.75
CA VAL A 83 -3.19 3.30 9.80
C VAL A 83 -2.91 4.67 9.17
N PRO A 84 -3.46 5.77 9.69
CA PRO A 84 -3.15 7.08 9.15
C PRO A 84 -1.72 7.52 9.49
N TYR A 85 -1.04 8.05 8.47
CA TYR A 85 0.28 8.63 8.53
C TYR A 85 0.27 10.04 7.96
N SER A 86 1.11 10.90 8.52
CA SER A 86 1.40 12.23 7.97
C SER A 86 2.90 12.47 8.11
N HIS A 87 3.55 12.95 7.04
CA HIS A 87 4.99 13.18 7.00
C HIS A 87 5.83 11.97 7.49
N GLY A 88 5.40 10.75 7.12
CA GLY A 88 6.09 9.51 7.48
C GLY A 88 5.98 9.09 8.94
N ARG A 89 4.98 9.62 9.68
CA ARG A 89 4.73 9.27 11.09
C ARG A 89 3.25 8.94 11.31
N PRO A 90 2.91 8.02 12.24
CA PRO A 90 1.53 7.80 12.63
C PRO A 90 0.87 9.12 13.05
N SER A 91 -0.31 9.40 12.50
CA SER A 91 -1.08 10.59 12.82
C SER A 91 -2.20 10.24 13.79
N SER A 92 -2.15 10.80 15.00
CA SER A 92 -3.24 10.67 15.98
C SER A 92 -4.42 11.60 15.70
N GLN A 93 -4.25 12.56 14.79
CA GLN A 93 -5.27 13.57 14.47
C GLN A 93 -6.22 13.11 13.37
N ALA A 94 -5.81 12.13 12.56
CA ALA A 94 -6.64 11.55 11.53
C ALA A 94 -7.51 10.42 12.09
N GLY A 95 -8.77 10.37 11.67
CA GLY A 95 -9.70 9.31 12.03
C GLY A 95 -9.37 7.96 11.36
N LYS A 96 -10.31 7.02 11.47
CA LYS A 96 -10.23 5.75 10.72
C LYS A 96 -10.40 6.00 9.21
N LEU A 97 -9.84 5.11 8.40
CA LEU A 97 -10.04 5.13 6.95
C LEU A 97 -11.53 5.04 6.60
N ASP A 98 -12.03 6.02 5.84
CA ASP A 98 -13.29 5.92 5.13
C ASP A 98 -13.04 5.35 3.72
N ALA A 99 -13.34 4.06 3.54
CA ALA A 99 -13.12 3.36 2.27
C ALA A 99 -14.00 3.91 1.12
N SER A 100 -15.14 4.55 1.44
CA SER A 100 -16.02 5.17 0.42
C SER A 100 -15.40 6.41 -0.21
N GLY A 101 -14.48 7.06 0.50
CA GLY A 101 -13.84 8.30 0.09
C GLY A 101 -12.48 8.14 -0.58
N ILE A 102 -12.02 6.92 -0.91
CA ILE A 102 -10.68 6.71 -1.49
C ILE A 102 -10.60 7.33 -2.91
N LYS A 103 -9.62 8.21 -3.12
CA LYS A 103 -9.39 8.95 -4.37
C LYS A 103 -8.11 8.55 -5.11
N ALA A 104 -7.15 7.99 -4.40
CA ALA A 104 -5.90 7.51 -4.98
C ALA A 104 -5.27 6.42 -4.10
N PHE A 105 -4.43 5.62 -4.72
CA PHE A 105 -3.53 4.72 -4.01
C PHE A 105 -2.11 4.83 -4.55
N SER A 106 -1.13 4.44 -3.75
CA SER A 106 0.26 4.35 -4.18
C SER A 106 0.97 3.16 -3.58
N LEU A 107 1.97 2.66 -4.30
CA LEU A 107 2.86 1.62 -3.82
C LEU A 107 4.24 2.20 -3.56
N MET A 108 4.71 2.00 -2.34
CA MET A 108 6.04 2.40 -1.90
C MET A 108 6.79 1.19 -1.36
N CYS A 109 7.87 0.80 -2.04
CA CYS A 109 8.88 -0.06 -1.46
C CYS A 109 9.76 0.83 -0.57
N ALA A 110 9.49 0.88 0.73
CA ALA A 110 10.31 1.65 1.67
C ALA A 110 11.66 0.92 1.85
N SER A 111 12.57 1.18 0.92
CA SER A 111 13.92 0.63 0.96
C SER A 111 14.70 1.43 2.00
N LEU A 112 14.95 0.81 3.15
CA LEU A 112 16.00 1.23 4.10
C LEU A 112 17.40 0.91 3.54
N PHE A 113 17.62 1.23 2.26
CA PHE A 113 18.81 0.89 1.45
C PHE A 113 18.99 -0.62 1.18
N GLY A 114 17.91 -1.39 1.24
CA GLY A 114 17.88 -2.83 0.94
C GLY A 114 17.46 -3.17 -0.50
N LYS A 115 17.78 -4.39 -0.94
CA LYS A 115 17.37 -4.97 -2.25
C LYS A 115 15.85 -4.94 -2.37
N GLN A 116 15.28 -4.54 -3.50
CA GLN A 116 13.82 -4.56 -3.69
C GLN A 116 13.37 -5.91 -4.28
N ASP A 117 12.23 -6.41 -3.80
CA ASP A 117 11.58 -7.63 -4.32
C ASP A 117 10.37 -7.27 -5.19
N TYR A 118 10.00 -8.17 -6.11
CA TYR A 118 8.87 -8.00 -7.04
C TYR A 118 7.58 -8.53 -6.43
N PHE A 119 6.49 -7.79 -6.49
CA PHE A 119 5.16 -8.25 -6.06
C PHE A 119 4.08 -7.79 -7.04
N SER A 120 2.92 -8.44 -7.00
CA SER A 120 1.71 -8.00 -7.67
C SER A 120 0.68 -7.52 -6.66
N VAL A 121 -0.18 -6.60 -7.10
CA VAL A 121 -1.31 -6.10 -6.32
C VAL A 121 -2.55 -6.24 -7.17
N GLU A 122 -3.58 -6.84 -6.59
CA GLU A 122 -4.85 -7.07 -7.24
C GLU A 122 -5.99 -6.45 -6.43
N PHE A 123 -6.84 -5.68 -7.13
CA PHE A 123 -8.08 -5.14 -6.59
C PHE A 123 -9.22 -5.99 -7.13
N VAL A 124 -9.85 -6.78 -6.26
CA VAL A 124 -10.89 -7.73 -6.65
C VAL A 124 -12.26 -7.19 -6.23
N VAL A 125 -13.23 -7.12 -7.15
CA VAL A 125 -14.60 -6.70 -6.83
C VAL A 125 -15.23 -7.71 -5.86
N LYS A 126 -15.85 -7.24 -4.78
CA LYS A 126 -16.68 -8.09 -3.93
C LYS A 126 -18.00 -8.40 -4.66
N ASN A 127 -18.06 -9.55 -5.32
CA ASN A 127 -19.34 -10.12 -5.73
C ASN A 127 -19.93 -10.89 -4.54
N ASN A 128 -20.84 -10.21 -3.83
CA ASN A 128 -21.67 -10.64 -2.70
C ASN A 128 -21.71 -12.13 -2.26
N LYS A 129 -21.61 -12.28 -0.93
CA LYS A 129 -22.33 -13.18 0.00
C LYS A 129 -21.76 -14.54 0.45
N HIS A 130 -20.71 -15.11 -0.15
CA HIS A 130 -20.27 -16.47 0.26
C HIS A 130 -18.79 -16.69 0.55
N ASP A 131 -17.94 -15.69 0.37
CA ASP A 131 -16.55 -15.81 0.78
C ASP A 131 -16.43 -15.27 2.21
N PHE A 132 -15.70 -15.97 3.07
CA PHE A 132 -15.49 -15.73 4.51
C PHE A 132 -16.41 -16.49 5.49
N GLU A 133 -16.44 -17.83 5.38
CA GLU A 133 -16.22 -18.68 6.57
C GLU A 133 -14.71 -18.98 6.70
#